data_AF-A0A1S9N886-F1
#
_entry.id   AF-A0A1S9N886-F1
#
_cell.length_a   1.000
_cell.length_b   1.000
_cell.length_c   1.000
_cell.angle_alpha   90.00
_cell.angle_beta   90.00
_cell.angle_gamma   90.00
#
_symmetry.space_group_name_H-M   'P 1'
#
loop_
_entity.id
_entity.type
_entity.pdbx_description
1 polymer ?
#
loop_
_entity_poly.entity_id
_entity_poly.type
_entity_poly.pdbx_seq_one_letter_code
_entity_poly.pdbx_strand_id
1 'polypeptide(L)' 'MSSWLVNLNSKFAEEFDIRFDGFIVKEEEKEEFLIKMNKIAREVVELTDLKLNELDLFECKEIKEKCL' A
#
# COMPACT_ATOMS: atom_id res chain seq x y z
N MET A 1 10.62 -11.28 -14.32
CA MET A 1 9.24 -10.85 -14.02
C MET A 1 9.38 -9.67 -13.08
N SER A 2 8.69 -8.55 -13.31
CA SER A 2 8.78 -7.44 -12.35
C SER A 2 7.92 -7.75 -11.13
N SER A 3 8.43 -7.41 -9.95
CA SER A 3 7.68 -7.44 -8.69
C SER A 3 7.58 -6.02 -8.15
N TRP A 4 6.61 -5.78 -7.29
CA TRP A 4 6.34 -4.48 -6.70
C TRP A 4 6.32 -4.59 -5.20
N LEU A 5 7.04 -3.69 -4.53
CA LEU A 5 6.86 -3.44 -3.11
C LEU A 5 5.67 -2.49 -2.96
N VAL A 6 4.61 -2.96 -2.33
CA VAL A 6 3.46 -2.15 -1.92
C VAL A 6 3.59 -1.86 -0.44
N ASN A 7 3.80 -0.59 -0.08
CA ASN A 7 3.97 -0.15 1.30
C ASN A 7 2.87 0.84 1.68
N LEU A 8 2.67 1.08 2.98
CA LEU A 8 1.92 2.27 3.39
C LEU A 8 2.69 3.51 3.00
N ASN A 9 1.95 4.55 2.61
CA ASN A 9 2.51 5.87 2.39
C ASN A 9 3.26 6.31 3.65
N SER A 10 4.51 6.75 3.50
CA SER A 10 5.36 7.10 4.64
C SER A 10 4.75 8.18 5.53
N LYS A 11 4.09 9.19 4.94
CA LYS A 11 3.41 10.24 5.72
C LYS A 11 2.26 9.68 6.55
N PHE A 12 1.50 8.77 5.97
CA PHE A 12 0.41 8.11 6.68
C PHE A 12 0.94 7.20 7.80
N ALA A 13 1.97 6.40 7.51
CA ALA A 13 2.60 5.53 8.50
C ALA A 13 3.19 6.34 9.68
N GLU A 14 3.82 7.49 9.40
CA GLU A 14 4.35 8.40 10.42
C GLU A 14 3.24 9.08 11.24
N GLU A 15 2.17 9.57 10.59
CA GLU A 15 1.06 10.24 11.24
C GLU A 15 0.36 9.36 12.29
N PHE A 16 0.27 8.05 12.01
CA PHE A 16 -0.44 7.09 12.84
C PHE A 16 0.47 6.13 13.63
N ASP A 17 1.80 6.34 13.60
CA ASP A 17 2.81 5.46 14.21
C ASP A 17 2.60 3.96 13.87
N ILE A 18 2.31 3.69 12.59
CA ILE A 18 2.06 2.34 12.09
C ILE A 18 3.35 1.73 11.56
N ARG A 19 3.72 0.58 12.13
CA ARG A 19 4.76 -0.28 11.54
C ARG A 19 4.13 -1.21 10.51
N PHE A 20 4.51 -1.02 9.25
CA PHE A 20 4.02 -1.83 8.15
C PHE A 20 5.19 -2.33 7.31
N ASP A 21 5.44 -3.62 7.39
CA ASP A 21 6.39 -4.31 6.54
C ASP A 21 5.68 -4.61 5.22
N GLY A 22 5.99 -3.82 4.18
CA GLY A 22 5.28 -3.83 2.91
C GLY A 22 5.18 -5.21 2.25
N PHE A 23 4.25 -5.34 1.31
CA PHE A 23 4.00 -6.56 0.56
C PHE A 23 4.82 -6.61 -0.73
N ILE A 24 5.39 -7.77 -1.05
CA ILE A 24 5.91 -8.04 -2.39
C ILE A 24 4.79 -8.66 -3.21
N VAL A 25 4.39 -7.98 -4.27
CA VAL A 25 3.29 -8.39 -5.16
C VAL A 25 3.83 -8.52 -6.57
N LYS A 26 3.45 -9.57 -7.29
CA LYS A 26 3.83 -9.72 -8.70
C LYS A 26 3.13 -8.66 -9.56
N GLU A 27 3.72 -8.32 -10.69
CA GLU A 27 3.15 -7.32 -11.60
C GLU A 27 1.70 -7.66 -12.01
N GLU A 28 1.41 -8.92 -12.33
CA GLU A 28 0.08 -9.37 -12.73
C GLU A 28 -0.97 -9.32 -11.61
N GLU A 29 -0.55 -9.32 -10.35
CA GLU A 29 -1.44 -9.30 -9.17
C GLU A 29 -1.60 -7.88 -8.59
N LYS A 30 -0.74 -6.93 -9.00
CA LYS A 30 -0.61 -5.61 -8.39
C LYS A 30 -1.92 -4.81 -8.40
N GLU A 31 -2.58 -4.73 -9.55
CA GLU A 31 -3.79 -3.91 -9.70
C GLU A 31 -4.94 -4.45 -8.83
N GLU A 32 -5.20 -5.75 -8.88
CA GLU A 32 -6.21 -6.40 -8.06
C GLU A 32 -5.91 -6.25 -6.56
N PHE A 33 -4.65 -6.41 -6.16
CA PHE A 33 -4.20 -6.21 -4.79
C PHE A 33 -4.51 -4.79 -4.30
N LEU A 34 -4.14 -3.76 -5.06
CA LEU A 34 -4.36 -2.36 -4.70
C LEU A 34 -5.86 -2.03 -4.59
N ILE A 35 -6.70 -2.55 -5.48
CA ILE A 35 -8.15 -2.35 -5.42
C ILE A 35 -8.71 -2.92 -4.11
N LYS A 36 -8.33 -4.16 -3.75
CA LYS A 36 -8.80 -4.81 -2.52
C LYS A 36 -8.33 -4.09 -1.27
N MET A 37 -7.06 -3.72 -1.21
CA MET A 37 -6.49 -3.02 -0.06
C MET A 37 -7.08 -1.62 0.13
N ASN A 38 -7.30 -0.87 -0.96
CA ASN A 38 -7.99 0.41 -0.89
C ASN A 38 -9.43 0.27 -0.39
N LYS A 39 -10.15 -0.78 -0.81
CA LYS A 39 -11.49 -1.05 -0.28
C LYS A 39 -11.46 -1.31 1.23
N ILE A 40 -10.55 -2.17 1.71
CA ILE A 40 -10.40 -2.46 3.14
C ILE A 40 -10.07 -1.19 3.92
N ALA A 41 -9.15 -0.38 3.42
CA ALA A 41 -8.73 0.83 4.10
C ALA A 41 -9.87 1.86 4.22
N ARG A 42 -10.73 2.00 3.19
CA ARG A 42 -11.93 2.85 3.27
C ARG A 42 -12.90 2.39 4.35
N GLU A 43 -13.17 1.08 4.43
CA GLU A 43 -14.06 0.52 5.46
C GLU A 43 -13.50 0.77 6.87
N VAL A 44 -12.19 0.60 7.07
CA VAL A 44 -11.55 0.90 8.37
C VAL A 44 -11.68 2.37 8.71
N VAL A 45 -11.52 3.26 7.73
CA VAL A 45 -11.61 4.71 7.92
C VAL A 45 -13.02 5.15 8.32
N GLU A 46 -14.04 4.61 7.66
CA GLU A 46 -15.44 4.84 8.02
C GLU A 46 -15.75 4.37 9.46
N LEU A 47 -15.13 3.28 9.91
CA LEU A 47 -15.33 2.75 11.26
C LEU A 47 -14.57 3.51 12.35
N THR A 48 -13.47 4.17 12.01
CA THR A 48 -12.54 4.78 12.97
C THR A 48 -12.62 6.31 13.00
N ASP A 49 -13.48 6.91 12.17
CA ASP A 49 -13.60 8.36 11.96
C ASP A 49 -12.24 9.01 11.58
N LEU A 50 -11.34 8.20 11.00
CA LEU A 50 -10.03 8.63 10.55
C LEU A 50 -10.19 9.56 9.35
N LYS A 51 -9.73 10.80 9.47
CA LYS A 51 -9.68 11.70 8.33
C LYS A 51 -8.49 11.34 7.46
N LEU A 52 -8.72 10.50 6.45
CA LEU A 52 -7.78 10.42 5.34
C LEU A 52 -7.78 11.77 4.64
N ASN A 53 -6.67 12.51 4.77
CA ASN A 53 -6.32 13.51 3.78
C ASN A 53 -6.27 12.83 2.39
N GLU A 54 -6.37 13.58 1.30
CA GLU A 54 -6.37 13.07 -0.10
C GLU A 54 -5.04 12.40 -0.52
N LEU A 55 -4.32 11.79 0.40
CA LEU A 55 -3.13 10.99 0.19
C LEU A 55 -3.54 9.58 -0.22
N ASP A 56 -2.88 9.08 -1.26
CA ASP A 56 -2.88 7.65 -1.54
C ASP A 56 -2.31 6.89 -0.33
N LEU A 57 -3.12 5.99 0.23
CA LEU A 57 -2.78 5.15 1.39
C LEU A 57 -1.54 4.28 1.17
N PHE A 58 -1.31 3.87 -0.07
CA PHE A 58 -0.26 2.95 -0.45
C PHE A 58 0.71 3.61 -1.44
N GLU A 59 2.00 3.37 -1.23
CA GLU A 59 3.06 3.67 -2.17
C GLU A 59 3.55 2.39 -2.83
N CYS A 60 3.87 2.47 -4.13
CA CYS A 60 4.32 1.33 -4.91
C CYS A 60 5.72 1.59 -5.48
N LYS A 61 6.66 0.69 -5.20
CA LYS A 61 8.02 0.74 -5.76
C LYS A 61 8.31 -0.52 -6.55
N GLU A 62 8.67 -0.38 -7.81
CA GLU A 62 9.09 -1.51 -8.63
C GLU A 62 10.40 -2.09 -8.06
N ILE A 63 10.39 -3.39 -7.80
CA ILE A 63 11.58 -4.18 -7.50
C ILE A 63 12.04 -4.75 -8.83
N LYS A 64 13.06 -4.12 -9.40
CA LYS A 64 13.79 -4.71 -10.53
C LYS A 64 14.63 -5.85 -9.99
N GLU A 65 14.24 -7.09 -10.28
CA GLU A 65 15.14 -8.22 -10.12
C GLU A 65 16.40 -7.92 -10.95
N LYS A 66 17.55 -7.76 -10.29
CA LYS A 66 18.82 -7.87 -11.00
C LYS A 66 18.91 -9.33 -11.44
N CYS A 67 18.76 -9.58 -12.74
CA CYS A 67 19.13 -10.87 -13.32
C CYS A 67 20.54 -11.22 -12.84
N LEU A 68 20.65 -12.28 -12.04
CA LEU A 68 21.92 -12.97 -11.79
C LEU A 68 22.23 -13.87 -12.99
#